data_AF-A0A359M3S7-F1
#
_entry.id   AF-A0A359M3S7-F1
#
_cell.length_a   1.000
_cell.length_b   1.000
_cell.length_c   1.000
_cell.angle_alpha   90.00
_cell.angle_beta   90.00
_cell.angle_gamma   90.00
#
_symmetry.space_group_name_H-M   'P 1'
#
loop_
_entity.id
_entity.type
_entity.pdbx_description
1 polymer ?
#
loop_
_entity_poly.entity_id
_entity_poly.type
_entity_poly.pdbx_seq_one_letter_code
_entity_poly.pdbx_strand_id
1 'polypeptide(L)'
;MIVSGGRAPIGQMATVQALARIADELGPSYPLILIDAPPVQQGSLTLACGPAAPHAVLVVKAGATSTQTLERVRNLLTLHGIGLAGAILNGHRSYMPAWLHRLLSR
;
A
#
# COMPACT_ATOMS: atom_id res chain seq x y z
N MET A 1 -12.11 3.95 -22.67
CA MET A 1 -11.42 2.79 -22.05
C MET A 1 -12.08 2.53 -20.70
N ILE A 2 -12.90 1.49 -20.61
CA ILE A 2 -13.63 1.15 -19.38
C ILE A 2 -12.65 0.43 -18.45
N VAL A 3 -12.28 1.06 -17.33
CA VAL A 3 -11.57 0.36 -16.26
C VAL A 3 -12.64 -0.40 -15.47
N SER A 4 -12.79 -1.68 -15.80
CA SER A 4 -13.65 -2.61 -15.06
C SER A 4 -13.07 -2.80 -13.67
N GLY A 5 -13.76 -2.27 -12.65
CA GLY A 5 -13.52 -2.61 -11.25
C GLY A 5 -13.83 -4.09 -11.06
N GLY A 6 -12.79 -4.92 -11.13
CA GLY A 6 -12.92 -6.36 -10.92
C GLY A 6 -13.47 -6.64 -9.54
N ARG A 7 -14.72 -7.15 -9.48
CA ARG A 7 -15.27 -7.79 -8.28
C ARG A 7 -14.24 -8.81 -7.78
N ALA A 8 -13.80 -8.67 -6.53
CA ALA A 8 -13.02 -9.73 -5.89
C ALA A 8 -13.86 -11.02 -5.95
N PRO A 9 -13.31 -12.16 -6.40
CA PRO A 9 -14.04 -13.43 -6.44
C PRO A 9 -14.64 -13.74 -5.07
N ILE A 10 -15.79 -14.41 -5.03
CA ILE A 10 -16.64 -14.58 -3.83
C ILE A 10 -15.84 -15.05 -2.59
N GLY A 11 -14.84 -15.92 -2.77
CA GLY A 11 -13.93 -16.34 -1.69
C GLY A 11 -13.08 -15.21 -1.10
N GLN A 12 -12.62 -14.26 -1.92
CA GLN A 12 -11.85 -13.10 -1.47
C GLN A 12 -12.70 -12.10 -0.69
N MET A 13 -13.98 -11.94 -1.02
CA MET A 13 -14.89 -11.07 -0.25
C MET A 13 -15.12 -11.61 1.17
N ALA A 14 -15.26 -12.93 1.32
CA ALA A 14 -15.37 -13.56 2.64
C ALA A 14 -14.11 -13.34 3.48
N THR A 15 -12.92 -13.47 2.87
CA THR A 15 -11.64 -13.20 3.53
C THR A 15 -11.52 -11.75 4.00
N VAL A 16 -11.92 -10.78 3.17
CA VAL A 16 -11.91 -9.35 3.52
C VAL A 16 -12.85 -9.05 4.69
N GLN A 17 -14.05 -9.64 4.69
CA GLN A 17 -14.98 -9.48 5.80
C GLN A 17 -14.46 -10.10 7.10
N ALA A 18 -13.79 -11.25 7.03
CA ALA A 18 -13.13 -11.86 8.18
C ALA A 18 -12.00 -10.98 8.72
N LEU A 19 -11.17 -10.41 7.84
CA LEU A 19 -10.10 -9.48 8.22
C LEU A 19 -10.64 -8.22 8.91
N ALA A 20 -11.73 -7.64 8.40
CA ALA A 20 -12.37 -6.49 9.02
C ALA A 20 -12.86 -6.81 10.44
N ARG A 21 -13.53 -7.96 10.63
CA ARG A 21 -13.97 -8.40 11.95
C ARG A 21 -12.82 -8.61 12.92
N ILE A 22 -11.74 -9.25 12.47
CA ILE A 22 -10.55 -9.46 13.30
C ILE A 22 -9.92 -8.11 13.69
N ALA A 23 -9.84 -7.16 12.75
CA ALA A 23 -9.32 -5.83 13.04
C ALA A 23 -10.18 -5.09 14.08
N ASP A 24 -11.51 -5.19 13.99
CA ASP A 24 -12.44 -4.61 14.95
C ASP A 24 -12.32 -5.26 16.34
N GLU A 25 -12.15 -6.57 16.41
CA GLU A 25 -11.99 -7.32 17.67
C GLU A 25 -10.64 -7.01 18.36
N LEU A 26 -9.57 -6.85 17.57
CA LEU A 26 -8.23 -6.58 18.10
C LEU A 26 -8.00 -5.08 18.40
N GLY A 27 -8.69 -4.19 17.69
CA GLY A 27 -8.50 -2.73 17.78
C GLY A 27 -8.47 -2.16 19.21
N PRO A 28 -9.32 -2.60 20.16
CA PRO A 28 -9.28 -2.11 21.54
C PRO A 28 -7.98 -2.42 22.29
N SER A 29 -7.30 -3.52 21.94
CA SER A 29 -6.07 -3.98 22.62
C SER A 29 -4.80 -3.65 21.82
N TYR A 30 -4.93 -3.44 20.52
CA TYR A 30 -3.81 -3.21 19.60
C TYR A 30 -3.95 -1.84 18.95
N PRO A 31 -3.19 -0.82 19.41
CA PRO A 31 -3.30 0.55 18.89
C PRO A 31 -2.84 0.68 17.44
N LEU A 32 -2.14 -0.33 16.90
CA LEU A 32 -1.70 -0.40 15.52
C LEU A 32 -1.77 -1.86 15.05
N ILE A 33 -2.43 -2.07 13.90
CA ILE A 33 -2.50 -3.36 13.22
C ILE A 33 -1.87 -3.18 11.84
N LEU A 34 -0.90 -4.04 11.51
CA LEU A 34 -0.26 -4.06 10.20
C LEU A 34 -0.77 -5.26 9.41
N ILE A 35 -1.28 -5.00 8.21
CA ILE A 35 -1.76 -6.03 7.29
C ILE A 35 -0.81 -6.06 6.11
N ASP A 36 -0.11 -7.18 5.93
CA ASP A 36 0.66 -7.41 4.71
C ASP A 36 -0.29 -7.77 3.57
N ALA A 37 -0.14 -7.08 2.45
CA ALA A 37 -1.03 -7.19 1.32
C ALA A 37 -0.22 -7.45 0.03
N PRO A 38 -0.78 -8.20 -0.93
CA PRO A 38 -0.12 -8.40 -2.20
C PRO A 38 0.08 -7.06 -2.93
N PRO A 39 1.00 -7.00 -3.91
CA PRO A 39 1.20 -5.79 -4.70
C PRO A 39 -0.12 -5.30 -5.30
N VAL A 40 -0.39 -3.99 -5.20
CA VAL A 40 -1.64 -3.36 -5.70
C VAL A 40 -1.89 -3.67 -7.18
N GLN A 41 -0.82 -3.90 -7.95
CA GLN A 41 -0.88 -4.23 -9.37
C GLN A 41 -1.37 -5.67 -9.65
N GLN A 42 -1.33 -6.56 -8.66
CA GLN A 42 -1.57 -7.99 -8.84
C GLN A 42 -3.00 -8.43 -8.48
N GLY A 43 -3.87 -7.54 -7.97
CA GLY A 43 -5.26 -7.93 -7.76
C GLY A 43 -6.12 -6.95 -6.97
N SER A 44 -7.43 -7.21 -7.01
CA SER A 44 -8.46 -6.45 -6.29
C SER A 44 -8.44 -6.67 -4.78
N LEU A 45 -7.71 -7.68 -4.25
CA LEU A 45 -7.66 -8.01 -2.83
C LEU A 45 -7.14 -6.85 -1.97
N THR A 46 -6.01 -6.24 -2.36
CA THR A 46 -5.41 -5.10 -1.62
C THR A 46 -6.35 -3.90 -1.56
N LEU A 47 -7.10 -3.65 -2.64
CA LEU A 47 -8.10 -2.58 -2.69
C LEU A 47 -9.36 -2.96 -1.90
N ALA A 48 -9.74 -4.24 -1.90
CA ALA A 48 -10.88 -4.75 -1.15
C ALA A 48 -10.64 -4.70 0.37
N CYS A 49 -9.40 -4.73 0.83
CA CYS A 49 -9.04 -4.59 2.25
C CYS A 49 -9.30 -3.19 2.84
N GLY A 50 -9.69 -2.18 2.05
CA GLY A 50 -9.92 -0.82 2.52
C GLY A 50 -10.75 -0.68 3.81
N PRO A 51 -11.84 -1.45 4.02
CA PRO A 51 -12.60 -1.41 5.28
C PRO A 51 -11.79 -1.83 6.52
N ALA A 52 -10.87 -2.77 6.38
CA ALA A 52 -9.99 -3.24 7.46
C ALA A 52 -8.68 -2.43 7.55
N ALA A 53 -8.28 -1.80 6.44
CA ALA A 53 -7.03 -1.05 6.29
C ALA A 53 -7.31 0.29 5.57
N PRO A 54 -7.87 1.28 6.27
CA PRO A 54 -8.21 2.58 5.67
C PRO A 54 -6.98 3.40 5.27
N HIS A 55 -5.79 3.02 5.76
CA HIS A 55 -4.52 3.65 5.42
C HIS A 55 -3.53 2.62 4.88
N ALA A 56 -2.77 3.01 3.87
CA ALA A 56 -1.73 2.19 3.23
C ALA A 56 -0.36 2.88 3.31
N VAL A 57 0.68 2.07 3.42
CA VAL A 57 2.09 2.47 3.23
C VAL A 57 2.62 1.70 2.01
N LEU A 58 3.17 2.41 1.03
CA LEU A 58 3.71 1.79 -0.18
C LEU A 58 5.17 1.37 0.02
N VAL A 59 5.45 0.08 -0.12
CA VAL A 59 6.83 -0.40 -0.21
C VAL A 59 7.28 -0.36 -1.67
N VAL A 60 8.26 0.49 -1.97
CA VAL A 60 8.72 0.79 -3.32
C VAL A 60 10.13 0.25 -3.52
N LYS A 61 10.35 -0.55 -4.57
CA LYS A 61 11.69 -1.06 -4.88
C LYS A 61 12.49 0.01 -5.62
N ALA A 62 13.58 0.48 -5.01
CA ALA A 62 14.47 1.49 -5.57
C ALA A 62 15.04 1.04 -6.92
N GLY A 63 15.07 1.95 -7.89
CA GLY A 63 15.60 1.71 -9.23
C GLY A 63 14.77 0.78 -10.12
N ALA A 64 13.74 0.11 -9.57
CA ALA A 64 12.90 -0.83 -10.32
C ALA A 64 11.48 -0.29 -10.54
N THR A 65 10.94 0.52 -9.63
CA THR A 65 9.58 1.06 -9.74
C THR A 65 9.60 2.49 -10.29
N SER A 66 8.90 2.72 -11.41
CA SER A 66 8.80 4.06 -12.02
C SER A 66 7.82 4.97 -11.27
N THR A 67 8.08 6.29 -11.32
CA THR A 67 7.18 7.31 -10.77
C THR A 67 5.77 7.22 -11.34
N GLN A 68 5.64 6.96 -12.66
CA GLN A 68 4.33 6.79 -13.29
C GLN A 68 3.55 5.58 -12.72
N THR A 69 4.25 4.52 -12.33
CA THR A 69 3.63 3.37 -11.67
C THR A 69 3.13 3.75 -10.28
N LEU A 70 3.92 4.53 -9.52
CA LEU A 70 3.52 5.02 -8.21
C LEU A 70 2.30 5.94 -8.29
N GLU A 71 2.25 6.84 -9.27
CA GLU A 71 1.10 7.72 -9.50
C GLU A 71 -0.17 6.92 -9.80
N ARG A 72 -0.09 5.87 -10.62
CA ARG A 72 -1.23 4.97 -10.88
C ARG A 72 -1.71 4.28 -9.60
N VAL A 73 -0.79 3.77 -8.79
CA VAL A 73 -1.12 3.11 -7.52
C VAL A 73 -1.76 4.10 -6.55
N ARG A 74 -1.22 5.31 -6.41
CA ARG A 74 -1.81 6.37 -5.58
C ARG A 74 -3.24 6.66 -6.01
N ASN A 75 -3.47 6.85 -7.31
CA ASN A 75 -4.80 7.14 -7.83
C ASN A 75 -5.79 5.99 -7.58
N LEU A 76 -5.34 4.73 -7.70
CA LEU A 76 -6.17 3.57 -7.34
C LEU A 76 -6.53 3.57 -5.85
N LEU A 77 -5.58 3.79 -4.95
CA LEU A 77 -5.86 3.87 -3.52
C LEU A 77 -6.87 4.99 -3.20
N THR A 78 -6.68 6.18 -3.78
CA THR A 78 -7.59 7.32 -3.62
C THR A 78 -9.00 7.00 -4.12
N LEU A 79 -9.15 6.37 -5.30
CA LEU A 79 -10.45 5.97 -5.85
C LEU A 79 -11.20 4.99 -4.95
N HIS A 80 -10.48 4.19 -4.17
CA HIS A 80 -11.04 3.23 -3.22
C HIS A 80 -11.15 3.77 -1.78
N GLY A 81 -10.92 5.06 -1.57
CA GLY A 81 -11.03 5.69 -0.25
C GLY A 81 -9.92 5.28 0.73
N ILE A 82 -8.82 4.72 0.24
CA ILE A 82 -7.67 4.31 1.06
C ILE A 82 -6.67 5.46 1.10
N GLY A 83 -6.38 5.97 2.29
CA GLY A 83 -5.40 7.03 2.51
C GLY A 83 -3.98 6.52 2.33
N LEU A 84 -3.14 7.24 1.58
CA LEU A 84 -1.71 6.94 1.50
C LEU A 84 -0.97 7.67 2.63
N ALA A 85 -0.54 6.93 3.67
CA ALA A 85 0.21 7.49 4.79
C ALA A 85 1.66 7.84 4.41
N GLY A 86 2.21 7.17 3.40
CA GLY A 86 3.55 7.43 2.89
C GLY A 86 4.11 6.28 2.04
N ALA A 87 5.39 6.37 1.71
CA ALA A 87 6.11 5.34 0.97
C ALA A 87 7.47 5.02 1.61
N ILE A 88 7.86 3.76 1.57
CA ILE A 88 9.16 3.25 2.01
C ILE A 88 9.95 2.87 0.76
N LEU A 89 11.05 3.58 0.50
CA LEU A 89 11.95 3.25 -0.60
C LEU A 89 12.90 2.13 -0.15
N ASN A 90 12.59 0.91 -0.53
CA ASN A 90 13.36 -0.28 -0.18
C ASN A 90 14.47 -0.57 -1.20
N GLY A 91 15.63 -1.03 -0.72
CA GLY A 91 16.77 -1.40 -1.55
C GLY A 91 17.55 -0.21 -2.13
N HIS A 92 17.35 1.00 -1.61
CA HIS A 92 18.13 2.16 -2.02
C HIS A 92 19.61 1.99 -1.59
N ARG A 93 20.51 1.89 -2.56
CA ARG A 93 21.95 1.96 -2.32
C ARG A 93 22.41 3.39 -2.52
N SER A 94 23.06 3.97 -1.52
CA SER A 94 23.69 5.29 -1.68
C SER A 94 24.92 5.14 -2.57
N TYR A 95 24.77 5.46 -3.85
CA TYR A 95 25.92 5.62 -4.75
C TYR A 95 26.66 6.94 -4.50
N MET A 96 26.09 7.83 -3.67
CA MET A 96 26.76 9.04 -3.23
C MET A 96 27.73 8.75 -2.07
N PRO A 97 28.99 9.22 -2.16
CA PRO A 97 29.89 9.28 -1.03
C PRO A 97 29.28 10.11 0.12
N ALA A 98 29.43 9.63 1.36
CA ALA A 98 28.83 10.24 2.54
C ALA A 98 29.22 11.72 2.77
N TRP A 99 30.41 12.13 2.26
CA TRP A 99 30.85 13.53 2.32
C TRP A 99 30.00 14.45 1.46
N LEU A 100 29.54 13.98 0.30
CA LEU A 100 28.75 14.76 -0.66
C LEU A 100 27.31 14.91 -0.19
N HIS A 101 26.74 13.84 0.38
CA HIS A 101 25.42 13.90 1.03
C HIS A 101 25.38 14.96 2.13
N ARG A 102 26.44 15.05 2.95
CA ARG A 102 26.55 16.02 4.05
C ARG A 102 26.67 17.48 3.58
N LEU A 103 27.17 17.67 2.37
CA LEU A 103 27.37 18.99 1.75
C LEU A 103 26.08 19.53 1.13
N LEU A 104 25.24 18.64 0.57
CA LEU A 104 23.99 18.96 -0.13
C LEU A 104 22.75 18.96 0.79
N SER A 105 22.85 18.44 2.01
CA SER A 105 21.78 18.44 3.01
C SER A 105 21.80 19.66 3.95
N ARG A 106 22.46 20.75 3.54
CA ARG A 106 22.49 22.07 4.19
C ARG A 106 21.77 23.07 3.31
#